data_AF-A0A1G4JZR9-F1
#
_entry.id   AF-A0A1G4JZR9-F1
#
_cell.length_a   1.000
_cell.length_b   1.000
_cell.length_c   1.000
_cell.angle_alpha   90.00
_cell.angle_beta   90.00
_cell.angle_gamma   90.00
#
_symmetry.space_group_name_H-M   'P 1'
#
loop_
_entity.id
_entity.type
_entity.pdbx_description
1 polymer ?
#
loop_
_entity_poly.entity_id
_entity_poly.type
_entity_poly.pdbx_seq_one_letter_code
_entity_poly.pdbx_strand_id
1 'polypeptide(L)'
;MVAKRRGHLRTKAAARLAMTKSTEDAPTSMIKSDIGTDMADTAMHMDEDPRAFLHQAKESKRDKSEQKSQQFLARIKESSLGAGISKSSLRRRKRKLRDRLKPRMDDLLVSLEQEVDIAGNDGKEENKRKQVNVIGGPKTEGNSSGLKKNQPSIRKQKGAKLLNTREADRFQTVLHNVQFQQSPFATLKEVIKMRSE
;
A
#
# COMPACT_ATOMS: atom_id res chain seq x y z
N MET A 1 -24.51 -0.69 -14.90
CA MET A 1 -24.74 -0.76 -13.44
C MET A 1 -23.96 -1.95 -12.90
N VAL A 2 -23.04 -1.77 -11.95
CA VAL A 2 -22.22 -2.87 -11.41
C VAL A 2 -22.61 -3.09 -9.95
N ALA A 3 -23.25 -4.22 -9.66
CA ALA A 3 -23.75 -4.56 -8.34
C ALA A 3 -22.61 -4.60 -7.31
N LYS A 4 -22.73 -3.78 -6.26
CA LYS A 4 -21.83 -3.79 -5.10
C LYS A 4 -21.98 -5.12 -4.36
N ARG A 5 -21.04 -6.04 -4.56
CA ARG A 5 -20.93 -7.28 -3.77
C ARG A 5 -20.66 -6.94 -2.29
N ARG A 6 -21.72 -6.93 -1.48
CA ARG A 6 -21.72 -6.62 -0.02
C ARG A 6 -21.75 -7.86 0.89
N GLY A 7 -21.45 -9.06 0.39
CA GLY A 7 -21.65 -10.32 1.13
C GLY A 7 -20.42 -11.21 1.24
N HIS A 8 -19.26 -10.71 1.71
CA HIS A 8 -18.02 -11.51 1.74
C HIS A 8 -17.57 -11.90 3.16
N LEU A 9 -18.05 -11.21 4.19
CA LEU A 9 -17.71 -11.52 5.59
C LEU A 9 -18.67 -12.57 6.18
N ARG A 10 -19.98 -12.47 5.89
CA ARG A 10 -20.98 -13.44 6.36
C ARG A 10 -20.82 -14.82 5.72
N THR A 11 -20.52 -14.86 4.42
CA THR A 11 -20.25 -16.11 3.68
C THR A 11 -18.95 -16.78 4.12
N LYS A 12 -17.88 -16.00 4.41
CA LYS A 12 -16.64 -16.55 4.98
C LYS A 12 -16.79 -17.08 6.40
N ALA A 13 -17.63 -16.46 7.22
CA ALA A 13 -17.92 -16.95 8.57
C ALA A 13 -18.74 -18.26 8.53
N ALA A 14 -19.76 -18.33 7.67
CA ALA A 14 -20.55 -19.54 7.47
C ALA A 14 -19.72 -20.72 6.95
N ALA A 15 -18.79 -20.48 6.01
CA ALA A 15 -17.89 -21.52 5.49
C ALA A 15 -16.96 -22.08 6.57
N ARG A 16 -16.50 -21.26 7.52
CA ARG A 16 -15.66 -21.74 8.64
C ARG A 16 -16.44 -22.58 9.64
N LEU A 17 -17.70 -22.20 9.92
CA LEU A 17 -18.56 -22.97 10.81
C LEU A 17 -18.98 -24.32 10.20
N ALA A 18 -19.14 -24.38 8.88
CA ALA A 18 -19.47 -25.61 8.17
C ALA A 18 -18.30 -26.63 8.18
N MET A 19 -17.05 -26.15 8.10
CA MET A 19 -15.87 -27.02 8.15
C MET A 19 -15.56 -27.59 9.54
N THR A 20 -15.98 -26.93 10.61
CA THR A 20 -15.86 -27.48 11.98
C THR A 20 -16.97 -28.48 12.31
N LYS A 21 -18.12 -28.40 11.62
CA LYS A 21 -19.23 -29.33 11.81
C LYS A 21 -19.04 -30.67 11.09
N SER A 22 -18.26 -30.69 10.00
CA SER A 22 -17.92 -31.93 9.28
C SER A 22 -16.89 -32.83 9.98
N THR A 23 -16.33 -32.40 11.11
CA THR A 23 -15.32 -33.16 11.87
C THR A 23 -15.83 -33.76 13.18
N GLU A 24 -17.09 -33.51 13.58
CA GLU A 24 -17.66 -34.06 14.83
C GLU A 24 -18.81 -35.07 14.63
N ASP A 25 -19.26 -35.31 13.39
CA ASP A 25 -20.33 -36.26 13.11
C ASP A 25 -19.79 -37.53 12.41
N ALA A 26 -19.16 -38.42 13.17
CA ALA A 26 -19.02 -39.85 12.86
C ALA A 26 -19.27 -40.68 14.14
N PRO A 27 -19.95 -41.84 14.03
CA PRO A 27 -21.06 -42.18 14.92
C PRO A 27 -20.64 -42.92 16.20
N THR A 28 -21.04 -42.36 17.34
CA THR A 28 -21.16 -43.09 18.62
C THR A 28 -22.42 -43.97 18.57
N SER A 29 -22.43 -44.99 17.72
CA SER A 29 -23.39 -46.08 17.80
C SER A 29 -22.68 -47.28 18.40
N MET A 30 -22.87 -47.52 19.70
CA MET A 30 -22.83 -48.83 20.41
C MET A 30 -22.76 -48.57 21.91
N ILE A 31 -23.85 -48.09 22.50
CA ILE A 31 -24.14 -48.34 23.92
C ILE A 31 -25.42 -49.19 23.92
N LYS A 32 -25.23 -50.50 23.74
CA LYS A 32 -26.20 -51.49 24.21
C LYS A 32 -25.90 -51.70 25.68
N SER A 33 -26.84 -51.31 26.51
CA SER A 33 -27.07 -51.93 27.81
C SER A 33 -27.15 -53.44 27.63
N ASP A 34 -26.40 -54.21 28.43
CA ASP A 34 -26.89 -55.37 29.17
C ASP A 34 -25.76 -56.04 29.98
N ILE A 35 -25.95 -56.08 31.30
CA ILE A 35 -25.79 -57.24 32.19
C ILE A 35 -24.38 -57.87 32.34
N GLY A 36 -23.81 -57.71 33.55
CA GLY A 36 -23.33 -58.86 34.34
C GLY A 36 -21.83 -59.17 34.37
N THR A 37 -21.25 -58.99 35.58
CA THR A 37 -20.35 -59.92 36.31
C THR A 37 -19.03 -60.43 35.69
N ASP A 38 -17.96 -60.22 36.47
CA ASP A 38 -16.77 -61.06 36.66
C ASP A 38 -15.76 -61.21 35.52
N MET A 39 -14.61 -60.51 35.63
CA MET A 39 -13.27 -61.12 35.51
C MET A 39 -12.20 -60.16 36.05
N ALA A 40 -11.61 -60.53 37.18
CA ALA A 40 -10.36 -60.00 37.70
C ALA A 40 -9.17 -60.47 36.83
N ASP A 41 -8.06 -59.74 36.92
CA ASP A 41 -6.72 -60.09 36.45
C ASP A 41 -6.53 -60.35 34.94
N THR A 42 -6.49 -59.27 34.18
CA THR A 42 -5.60 -59.21 33.01
C THR A 42 -4.81 -57.93 33.09
N ALA A 43 -3.60 -58.02 33.67
CA ALA A 43 -2.61 -56.97 33.63
C ALA A 43 -2.23 -56.72 32.16
N MET A 44 -2.98 -55.84 31.51
CA MET A 44 -2.68 -55.31 30.19
C MET A 44 -1.37 -54.53 30.31
N HIS A 45 -0.29 -55.12 29.82
CA HIS A 45 0.95 -54.40 29.55
C HIS A 45 0.65 -53.44 28.38
N MET A 46 0.14 -52.25 28.73
CA MET A 46 -0.01 -51.16 27.79
C MET A 46 1.38 -50.58 27.57
N ASP A 47 1.87 -50.60 26.33
CA ASP A 47 3.07 -49.85 25.95
C ASP A 47 2.87 -48.38 26.36
N GLU A 48 3.81 -47.82 27.12
CA GLU A 48 3.77 -46.42 27.53
C GLU A 48 3.65 -45.54 26.28
N ASP A 49 2.48 -44.94 26.08
CA ASP A 49 2.24 -44.03 24.95
C ASP A 49 3.33 -42.94 25.01
N PRO A 50 4.17 -42.75 23.97
CA PRO A 50 5.24 -41.75 23.98
C PRO A 50 4.71 -40.32 24.14
N ARG A 51 3.39 -40.12 24.15
CA ARG A 51 2.69 -38.87 24.45
C ARG A 51 2.04 -38.80 25.84
N ALA A 52 2.21 -39.81 26.69
CA ALA A 52 1.68 -39.86 28.06
C ALA A 52 2.33 -38.83 29.00
N PHE A 53 3.48 -38.27 28.62
CA PHE A 53 4.05 -37.14 29.34
C PHE A 53 3.27 -35.87 29.03
N LEU A 54 2.66 -35.31 30.09
CA LEU A 54 2.09 -33.96 30.13
C LEU A 54 2.89 -33.02 29.22
N HIS A 55 2.23 -32.47 28.19
CA HIS A 55 2.85 -31.71 27.12
C HIS A 55 3.95 -30.77 27.62
N GLN A 56 5.21 -31.24 27.54
CA GLN A 56 6.34 -30.42 27.93
C GLN A 56 6.40 -29.23 26.98
N ALA A 57 6.53 -28.04 27.55
CA ALA A 57 6.67 -26.83 26.76
C ALA A 57 7.97 -26.93 25.96
N LYS A 58 7.84 -27.09 24.63
CA LYS A 58 8.97 -27.24 23.69
C LYS A 58 9.92 -26.03 23.65
N GLU A 59 9.46 -24.89 24.14
CA GLU A 59 10.19 -23.62 24.12
C GLU A 59 9.79 -22.79 25.35
N SER A 60 10.79 -22.12 25.94
CA SER A 60 10.54 -21.23 27.07
C SER A 60 9.82 -19.95 26.62
N LYS A 61 9.20 -19.24 27.57
CA LYS A 61 8.58 -17.94 27.28
C LYS A 61 9.59 -16.93 26.72
N ARG A 62 10.86 -17.03 27.16
CA ARG A 62 11.96 -16.20 26.67
C ARG A 62 12.23 -16.49 25.21
N ASP A 63 12.40 -17.77 24.85
CA ASP A 63 12.68 -18.20 23.48
C ASP A 63 11.55 -17.81 22.54
N LYS A 64 10.28 -17.98 22.97
CA LYS A 64 9.11 -17.50 22.23
C LYS A 64 9.15 -16.00 21.93
N SER A 65 9.62 -15.20 22.90
CA SER A 65 9.72 -13.75 22.75
C SER A 65 10.84 -13.37 21.77
N GLU A 66 11.99 -14.02 21.90
CA GLU A 66 13.14 -13.82 21.01
C GLU A 66 12.82 -14.28 19.58
N GLN A 67 12.14 -15.40 19.40
CA GLN A 67 11.72 -15.88 18.08
C GLN A 67 10.70 -14.94 17.44
N LYS A 68 9.75 -14.38 18.20
CA LYS A 68 8.80 -13.37 17.71
C LYS A 68 9.51 -12.08 17.29
N SER A 69 10.48 -11.60 18.06
CA SER A 69 11.24 -10.40 17.71
C SER A 69 12.10 -10.63 16.47
N GLN A 70 12.74 -11.79 16.35
CA GLN A 70 13.52 -12.18 15.18
C GLN A 70 12.64 -12.33 13.92
N GLN A 71 11.47 -12.97 14.01
CA GLN A 71 10.52 -13.05 12.91
C GLN A 71 10.01 -11.68 12.48
N PHE A 72 9.79 -10.76 13.42
CA PHE A 72 9.41 -9.39 13.12
C PHE A 72 10.54 -8.62 12.40
N LEU A 73 11.77 -8.74 12.86
CA LEU A 73 12.94 -8.14 12.21
C LEU A 73 13.18 -8.71 10.81
N ALA A 74 13.01 -10.03 10.63
CA ALA A 74 13.10 -10.68 9.33
C ALA A 74 12.04 -10.11 8.36
N ARG A 75 10.79 -9.99 8.80
CA ARG A 75 9.71 -9.37 8.01
C ARG A 75 9.98 -7.90 7.68
N ILE A 76 10.63 -7.15 8.58
CA ILE A 76 11.01 -5.76 8.30
C ILE A 76 12.13 -5.70 7.26
N LYS A 77 13.16 -6.54 7.39
CA LYS A 77 14.27 -6.61 6.44
C LYS A 77 13.76 -6.98 5.04
N GLU A 78 12.87 -7.96 4.95
CA GLU A 78 12.20 -8.36 3.70
C GLU A 78 11.25 -7.27 3.17
N SER A 79 10.52 -6.60 4.06
CA SER A 79 9.64 -5.48 3.72
C SER A 79 10.38 -4.22 3.25
N SER A 80 11.69 -4.11 3.47
CA SER A 80 12.49 -2.93 3.07
C SER A 80 12.53 -2.75 1.54
N LEU A 81 12.22 -3.81 0.78
CA LEU A 81 12.06 -3.83 -0.68
C LEU A 81 10.72 -3.26 -1.18
N GLY A 82 9.99 -2.51 -0.35
CA GLY A 82 8.90 -1.62 -0.79
C GLY A 82 7.48 -2.22 -0.75
N ALA A 83 7.28 -3.46 -0.29
CA ALA A 83 5.99 -4.15 -0.35
C ALA A 83 5.29 -4.44 1.00
N GLY A 84 5.96 -4.31 2.15
CA GLY A 84 5.41 -4.82 3.42
C GLY A 84 4.64 -3.83 4.31
N ILE A 85 4.46 -2.57 3.91
CA ILE A 85 3.62 -1.63 4.67
C ILE A 85 2.16 -1.78 4.21
N SER A 86 1.30 -2.29 5.09
CA SER A 86 -0.13 -2.39 4.80
C SER A 86 -0.74 -1.02 4.48
N LYS A 87 -1.76 -0.99 3.60
CA LYS A 87 -2.48 0.24 3.23
C LYS A 87 -2.98 1.01 4.47
N SER A 88 -3.42 0.32 5.51
CA SER A 88 -3.87 0.92 6.77
C SER A 88 -2.71 1.61 7.50
N SER A 89 -1.55 0.96 7.59
CA SER A 89 -0.34 1.53 8.21
C SER A 89 0.12 2.78 7.46
N LEU A 90 0.17 2.73 6.13
CA LEU A 90 0.54 3.89 5.30
C LEU A 90 -0.45 5.06 5.50
N ARG A 91 -1.75 4.79 5.56
CA ARG A 91 -2.78 5.81 5.85
C ARG A 91 -2.65 6.39 7.25
N ARG A 92 -2.28 5.59 8.25
CA ARG A 92 -2.04 6.06 9.63
C ARG A 92 -0.79 6.94 9.68
N ARG A 93 0.32 6.53 9.05
CA ARG A 93 1.55 7.33 8.94
C ARG A 93 1.28 8.68 8.27
N LYS A 94 0.58 8.69 7.14
CA LYS A 94 0.20 9.94 6.44
C LYS A 94 -0.73 10.83 7.26
N ARG A 95 -1.68 10.26 8.00
CA ARG A 95 -2.53 11.04 8.92
C ARG A 95 -1.69 11.70 10.01
N LYS A 96 -0.88 10.92 10.74
CA LYS A 96 0.03 11.46 11.77
C LYS A 96 0.97 12.53 11.23
N LEU A 97 1.54 12.33 10.04
CA LEU A 97 2.41 13.33 9.40
C LEU A 97 1.65 14.61 9.08
N ARG A 98 0.43 14.54 8.53
CA ARG A 98 -0.42 15.72 8.33
C ARG A 98 -0.79 16.39 9.65
N ASP A 99 -1.07 15.63 10.70
CA ASP A 99 -1.44 16.17 12.00
C ASP A 99 -0.25 16.84 12.74
N ARG A 100 0.98 16.45 12.40
CA ARG A 100 2.22 17.12 12.83
C ARG A 100 2.52 18.39 12.03
N LEU A 101 2.19 18.41 10.75
CA LEU A 101 2.40 19.55 9.84
C LEU A 101 1.29 20.61 9.93
N LYS A 102 0.22 20.36 10.67
CA LYS A 102 -0.77 21.40 10.96
C LYS A 102 -0.10 22.45 11.85
N PRO A 103 -0.45 23.74 11.69
CA PRO A 103 0.02 24.78 12.59
C PRO A 103 -0.30 24.39 14.04
N ARG A 104 0.72 24.38 14.90
CA ARG A 104 0.61 24.15 16.34
C ARG A 104 1.23 25.34 17.06
N MET A 105 0.60 25.77 18.15
CA MET A 105 1.14 26.84 18.99
C MET A 105 2.53 26.48 19.53
N ASP A 106 2.74 25.21 19.90
CA ASP A 106 4.04 24.71 20.35
C ASP A 106 5.15 24.93 19.32
N ASP A 107 4.83 24.83 18.02
CA ASP A 107 5.78 25.05 16.91
C ASP A 107 6.11 26.53 16.74
N LEU A 108 5.15 27.42 17.02
CA LEU A 108 5.38 28.87 17.02
C LEU A 108 6.28 29.29 18.18
N LEU A 109 6.08 28.73 19.37
CA LEU A 109 6.91 29.03 20.53
C LEU A 109 8.35 28.53 20.34
N VAL A 110 8.52 27.30 19.84
CA VAL A 110 9.85 26.76 19.51
C VAL A 110 10.51 27.52 18.35
N SER A 111 9.76 27.92 17.33
CA SER A 111 10.30 28.72 16.22
C SER A 111 10.71 30.13 16.68
N LEU A 112 9.95 30.75 17.58
CA LEU A 112 10.29 32.05 18.17
C LEU A 112 11.53 31.97 19.07
N GLU A 113 11.63 30.96 19.94
CA GLU A 113 12.84 30.69 20.73
C GLU A 113 14.05 30.47 19.81
N GLN A 114 13.86 29.70 18.73
CA GLN A 114 14.91 29.46 17.73
C GLN A 114 15.29 30.73 16.94
N GLU A 115 14.34 31.62 16.63
CA GLU A 115 14.63 32.91 15.99
C GLU A 115 15.39 33.87 16.94
N VAL A 116 15.10 33.82 18.24
CA VAL A 116 15.82 34.61 19.26
C VAL A 116 17.27 34.12 19.43
N ASP A 117 17.49 32.81 19.42
CA ASP A 117 18.85 32.22 19.44
C ASP A 117 19.65 32.54 18.17
N ILE A 118 18.99 32.71 17.02
CA ILE A 118 19.63 33.10 15.74
C ILE A 118 19.88 34.62 15.70
N ALA A 119 19.03 35.43 16.33
CA ALA A 119 19.17 36.89 16.38
C ALA A 119 20.22 37.37 17.41
N GLY A 120 20.66 36.51 18.33
CA GLY A 120 21.70 36.82 19.32
C GLY A 120 23.14 36.56 18.87
N ASN A 121 23.36 36.02 17.67
CA ASN A 121 24.69 35.71 17.16
C ASN A 121 24.98 36.51 15.87
N ASP A 122 25.15 37.82 16.03
CA ASP A 122 25.59 38.73 14.98
C ASP A 122 27.03 38.43 14.56
N GLY A 123 27.16 37.58 13.54
CA GLY A 123 28.44 37.23 12.94
C GLY A 123 28.28 36.70 11.52
N LYS A 124 28.06 37.62 10.57
CA LYS A 124 28.36 37.50 9.13
C LYS A 124 28.51 36.07 8.59
N GLU A 125 27.44 35.49 8.06
CA GLU A 125 27.58 34.59 6.93
C GLU A 125 26.39 34.74 5.98
N GLU A 126 26.70 35.24 4.79
CA GLU A 126 25.87 35.11 3.60
C GLU A 126 25.64 33.62 3.29
N ASN A 127 24.73 32.96 3.99
CA ASN A 127 24.22 31.67 3.53
C ASN A 127 23.16 31.92 2.45
N LYS A 128 23.69 32.22 1.25
CA LYS A 128 23.07 31.96 -0.04
C LYS A 128 22.42 30.59 0.04
N ARG A 129 21.12 30.56 0.31
CA ARG A 129 20.27 29.40 0.03
C ARG A 129 20.29 29.22 -1.48
N LYS A 130 21.29 28.46 -1.95
CA LYS A 130 21.29 27.86 -3.28
C LYS A 130 19.99 27.06 -3.35
N GLN A 131 18.98 27.66 -3.95
CA GLN A 131 17.89 26.92 -4.55
C GLN A 131 18.56 25.92 -5.48
N VAL A 132 18.57 24.64 -5.10
CA VAL A 132 18.91 23.56 -6.02
C VAL A 132 17.74 23.50 -6.99
N ASN A 133 17.75 24.41 -7.95
CA ASN A 133 17.14 24.18 -9.25
C ASN A 133 17.87 22.98 -9.82
N VAL A 134 17.27 21.80 -9.64
CA VAL A 134 17.64 20.62 -10.42
C VAL A 134 17.45 21.02 -11.87
N ILE A 135 18.57 21.27 -12.54
CA ILE A 135 18.67 21.51 -13.97
C ILE A 135 18.07 20.30 -14.66
N GLY A 136 16.85 20.48 -15.15
CA GLY A 136 16.16 19.57 -16.05
C GLY A 136 15.84 20.30 -17.34
N GLY A 137 16.89 20.59 -18.13
CA GLY A 137 16.82 21.05 -19.51
C GLY A 137 16.45 22.53 -19.72
N PRO A 138 16.85 23.13 -20.86
CA PRO A 138 16.40 24.46 -21.24
C PRO A 138 14.87 24.44 -21.31
N LYS A 139 14.23 25.36 -20.58
CA LYS A 139 12.84 25.73 -20.83
C LYS A 139 12.81 26.27 -22.24
N THR A 140 12.41 25.44 -23.20
CA THR A 140 11.97 25.93 -24.49
C THR A 140 10.82 26.89 -24.22
N GLU A 141 11.02 28.13 -24.62
CA GLU A 141 10.08 29.24 -24.73
C GLU A 141 8.85 28.78 -25.52
N GLY A 142 7.99 28.02 -24.86
CA GLY A 142 6.89 27.31 -25.49
C GLY A 142 5.89 26.93 -24.44
N ASN A 143 5.20 27.95 -23.89
CA ASN A 143 3.96 27.84 -23.14
C ASN A 143 3.83 26.53 -22.36
N SER A 144 4.62 26.39 -21.30
CA SER A 144 4.41 25.32 -20.33
C SER A 144 3.06 25.59 -19.65
N SER A 145 1.98 25.13 -20.29
CA SER A 145 0.65 25.11 -19.72
C SER A 145 0.79 24.38 -18.40
N GLY A 146 0.77 25.14 -17.29
CA GLY A 146 0.96 24.59 -15.95
C GLY A 146 0.11 23.33 -15.82
N LEU A 147 0.75 22.22 -15.44
CA LEU A 147 0.18 20.87 -15.44
C LEU A 147 -1.29 20.92 -15.00
N LYS A 148 -2.21 20.92 -15.97
CA LYS A 148 -3.63 21.11 -15.68
C LYS A 148 -4.05 19.94 -14.80
N LYS A 149 -4.46 20.24 -13.57
CA LYS A 149 -4.93 19.23 -12.61
C LYS A 149 -6.06 18.46 -13.32
N ASN A 150 -5.93 17.14 -13.42
CA ASN A 150 -6.86 16.22 -14.11
C ASN A 150 -6.67 15.97 -15.63
N GLN A 151 -5.52 16.29 -16.23
CA GLN A 151 -5.18 15.78 -17.57
C GLN A 151 -4.50 14.39 -17.50
N PRO A 152 -4.71 13.51 -18.50
CA PRO A 152 -3.97 12.26 -18.58
C PRO A 152 -2.48 12.56 -18.71
N SER A 153 -1.67 11.76 -18.02
CA SER A 153 -0.22 11.92 -17.97
C SER A 153 0.45 10.71 -18.61
N ILE A 154 1.44 10.96 -19.46
CA ILE A 154 2.26 9.92 -20.11
C ILE A 154 3.02 9.05 -19.10
N ARG A 155 3.28 9.59 -17.90
CA ARG A 155 3.94 8.86 -16.81
C ARG A 155 3.11 7.71 -16.25
N LYS A 156 1.78 7.72 -16.46
CA LYS A 156 0.87 6.66 -16.01
C LYS A 156 0.42 5.85 -17.21
N GLN A 157 0.55 4.52 -17.18
CA GLN A 157 0.12 3.64 -18.30
C GLN A 157 -1.31 3.93 -18.81
N LYS A 158 -2.28 4.08 -17.89
CA LYS A 158 -3.67 4.41 -18.27
C LYS A 158 -3.78 5.78 -18.93
N GLY A 159 -2.98 6.75 -18.48
CA GLY A 159 -2.93 8.08 -19.06
C GLY A 159 -2.29 8.07 -20.45
N ALA A 160 -1.19 7.33 -20.62
CA ALA A 160 -0.54 7.14 -21.92
C ALA A 160 -1.50 6.52 -22.96
N LYS A 161 -2.21 5.44 -22.60
CA LYS A 161 -3.22 4.85 -23.50
C LYS A 161 -4.31 5.85 -23.91
N LEU A 162 -4.76 6.69 -22.97
CA LEU A 162 -5.77 7.71 -23.26
C LEU A 162 -5.22 8.87 -24.11
N LEU A 163 -3.94 9.19 -23.99
CA LEU A 163 -3.29 10.17 -24.85
C LEU A 163 -3.15 9.64 -26.27
N ASN A 164 -2.67 8.41 -26.43
CA ASN A 164 -2.49 7.80 -27.75
C ASN A 164 -3.80 7.72 -28.54
N THR A 165 -4.91 7.39 -27.88
CA THR A 165 -6.24 7.37 -28.51
C THR A 165 -6.65 8.78 -28.97
N ARG A 166 -6.54 9.78 -28.10
CA ARG A 166 -6.83 11.18 -28.45
C ARG A 166 -5.93 11.73 -29.56
N GLU A 167 -4.68 11.33 -29.59
CA GLU A 167 -3.71 11.74 -30.61
C GLU A 167 -4.00 11.06 -31.95
N ALA A 168 -4.38 9.77 -31.94
CA ALA A 168 -4.84 9.07 -33.12
C ALA A 168 -6.09 9.75 -33.73
N ASP A 169 -7.07 10.11 -32.90
CA ASP A 169 -8.27 10.83 -33.36
C ASP A 169 -7.91 12.18 -33.98
N ARG A 170 -7.05 12.97 -33.31
CA ARG A 170 -6.58 14.25 -33.85
C ARG A 170 -5.81 14.08 -35.15
N PHE A 171 -4.94 13.09 -35.23
CA PHE A 171 -4.18 12.82 -36.44
C PHE A 171 -5.11 12.49 -37.61
N GLN A 172 -6.14 11.68 -37.37
CA GLN A 172 -7.14 11.39 -38.38
C GLN A 172 -7.90 12.65 -38.82
N THR A 173 -8.26 13.55 -37.89
CA THR A 173 -8.89 14.83 -38.27
C THR A 173 -7.98 15.72 -39.12
N VAL A 174 -6.67 15.74 -38.85
CA VAL A 174 -5.68 16.51 -39.63
C VAL A 174 -5.53 15.91 -41.03
N LEU A 175 -5.48 14.58 -41.13
CA LEU A 175 -5.41 13.89 -42.42
C LEU A 175 -6.64 14.12 -43.30
N HIS A 176 -7.82 14.30 -42.72
CA HIS A 176 -9.04 14.61 -43.47
C HIS A 176 -9.19 16.10 -43.84
N ASN A 177 -8.30 16.98 -43.37
CA ASN A 177 -8.36 18.39 -43.71
C ASN A 177 -7.75 18.65 -45.10
N VAL A 178 -8.58 19.10 -46.04
CA VAL A 178 -8.18 19.41 -47.44
C VAL A 178 -7.07 20.46 -47.51
N GLN A 179 -7.11 21.49 -46.64
CA GLN A 179 -6.08 22.53 -46.61
C GLN A 179 -4.72 21.98 -46.19
N PHE A 180 -4.73 21.02 -45.25
CA PHE A 180 -3.52 20.33 -44.79
C PHE A 180 -2.95 19.41 -45.87
N GLN A 181 -3.82 18.70 -46.61
CA GLN A 181 -3.40 17.85 -47.74
C GLN A 181 -2.78 18.66 -48.88
N GLN A 182 -3.32 19.85 -49.19
CA GLN A 182 -2.80 20.73 -50.24
C GLN A 182 -1.47 21.37 -49.85
N SER A 183 -1.32 21.81 -48.60
CA SER A 183 -0.10 22.49 -48.15
C SER A 183 0.16 22.30 -46.65
N PRO A 184 0.84 21.21 -46.25
CA PRO A 184 1.04 20.88 -44.84
C PRO A 184 1.93 21.92 -44.13
N PHE A 185 2.94 22.47 -44.81
CA PHE A 185 3.84 23.46 -44.24
C PHE A 185 3.22 24.86 -44.14
N ALA A 186 2.30 25.23 -45.04
CA ALA A 186 1.64 26.54 -44.98
C ALA A 186 0.62 26.58 -43.82
N THR A 187 -0.20 25.55 -43.70
CA THR A 187 -1.13 25.37 -42.57
C THR A 187 -0.38 25.28 -41.24
N LEU A 188 0.77 24.60 -41.19
CA LEU A 188 1.60 24.56 -39.98
C LEU A 188 2.15 25.95 -39.60
N LYS A 189 2.61 26.74 -40.57
CA LYS A 189 3.07 28.12 -40.33
C LYS A 189 1.95 28.99 -39.78
N GLU A 190 0.75 28.87 -40.32
CA GLU A 190 -0.44 29.61 -39.86
C GLU A 190 -0.81 29.21 -38.43
N VAL A 191 -0.84 27.91 -38.11
CA VAL A 191 -1.13 27.42 -36.74
C VAL A 191 -0.07 27.87 -35.73
N ILE A 192 1.20 27.90 -36.12
CA ILE A 192 2.29 28.41 -35.27
C ILE A 192 2.09 29.90 -35.02
N LYS A 193 1.76 30.68 -36.06
CA LYS A 193 1.49 32.13 -35.95
C LYS A 193 0.31 32.40 -35.01
N MET A 194 -0.79 31.67 -35.15
CA MET A 194 -1.99 31.75 -34.28
C MET A 194 -1.71 31.34 -32.83
N ARG A 195 -0.61 30.66 -32.55
CA ARG A 195 -0.21 30.21 -31.20
C ARG A 195 0.82 31.14 -30.54
N SER A 196 1.53 31.94 -31.34
CA SER A 196 2.50 32.93 -30.86
C SER A 196 1.87 34.29 -30.52
N GLU A 197 0.66 34.56 -31.00
CA GLU A 197 -0.22 35.65 -30.56
C GLU A 197 -1.00 35.24 -29.29
#